data_AF-A0A7J9VHH9-F1
#
_entry.id   AF-A0A7J9VHH9-F1
#
_cell.length_a   1.000
_cell.length_b   1.000
_cell.length_c   1.000
_cell.angle_alpha   90.00
_cell.angle_beta   90.00
_cell.angle_gamma   90.00
#
_symmetry.space_group_name_H-M   'P 1'
#
loop_
_entity.id
_entity.type
_entity.pdbx_description
1 polymer ?
#
loop_
_entity_poly.entity_id
_entity_poly.type
_entity_poly.pdbx_seq_one_letter_code
_entity_poly.pdbx_strand_id
1 'polypeptide(L)'
;EGPIALAEVQGYVYLGKQRIAEVYDALDEPDIAERLRSQAAALKEAFNEVFWMPDEGTFALALDGDKKQVKSVTSNPGHCLYCDIVDPDKAAPLAERLMADDMFSGWGIRTLSSESPAYNPMSYHNGSVWPHDNAIIAAGLKRYGCTEATEAIATALFEAALESREARLPELYCGFRRRENVPYVAYPVACRPQAWAAAVPFMILQSMLGISARAPEGLLTVNEPELPSWLGHVELRNIRVADARLGLAFGRTGDITSFSLLEREGDIRVTMQK
;
A
#
# COMPACT_ATOMS: atom_id res chain seq x y z
N GLU A 1 -10.54 -8.46 -27.45
CA GLU A 1 -9.96 -9.83 -27.30
C GLU A 1 -8.44 -9.72 -27.32
N GLY A 2 -7.72 -10.70 -26.77
CA GLY A 2 -6.27 -10.65 -26.59
C GLY A 2 -5.85 -10.47 -25.13
N PRO A 3 -4.55 -10.62 -24.81
CA PRO A 3 -4.05 -10.53 -23.44
C PRO A 3 -4.25 -9.12 -22.89
N ILE A 4 -4.77 -9.03 -21.66
CA ILE A 4 -4.94 -7.78 -20.92
C ILE A 4 -3.67 -7.51 -20.10
N ALA A 5 -3.13 -6.30 -20.19
CA ALA A 5 -2.01 -5.86 -19.36
C ALA A 5 -2.53 -5.00 -18.21
N LEU A 6 -2.79 -5.63 -17.06
CA LEU A 6 -3.24 -4.94 -15.84
C LEU A 6 -2.15 -4.05 -15.23
N ALA A 7 -2.55 -2.91 -14.67
CA ALA A 7 -1.65 -1.91 -14.10
C ALA A 7 -0.82 -2.46 -12.92
N GLU A 8 -1.47 -3.08 -11.94
CA GLU A 8 -0.80 -3.62 -10.75
C GLU A 8 0.19 -4.73 -11.11
N VAL A 9 -0.10 -5.52 -12.15
CA VAL A 9 0.81 -6.56 -12.65
C VAL A 9 2.09 -5.94 -13.21
N GLN A 10 2.03 -4.76 -13.86
CA GLN A 10 3.23 -4.05 -14.30
C GLN A 10 4.08 -3.64 -13.09
N GLY A 11 3.43 -3.10 -12.05
CA GLY A 11 4.07 -2.78 -10.78
C GLY A 11 4.77 -3.99 -10.15
N TYR A 12 4.09 -5.13 -10.07
CA TYR A 12 4.68 -6.35 -9.50
C TYR A 12 5.85 -6.88 -10.31
N VAL A 13 5.79 -6.83 -11.65
CA VAL A 13 6.91 -7.22 -12.51
C VAL A 13 8.09 -6.28 -12.33
N TYR A 14 7.85 -4.97 -12.25
CA TYR A 14 8.88 -3.97 -11.97
C TYR A 14 9.57 -4.25 -10.63
N LEU A 15 8.79 -4.36 -9.54
CA LEU A 15 9.32 -4.61 -8.21
C LEU A 15 10.04 -5.96 -8.15
N GLY A 16 9.47 -7.01 -8.76
CA GLY A 16 10.09 -8.33 -8.84
C GLY A 16 11.45 -8.30 -9.52
N LYS A 17 11.59 -7.57 -10.64
CA LYS A 17 12.88 -7.38 -11.33
C LYS A 17 13.89 -6.63 -10.47
N GLN A 18 13.47 -5.57 -9.78
CA GLN A 18 14.35 -4.83 -8.87
C GLN A 18 14.85 -5.72 -7.73
N ARG A 19 13.95 -6.46 -7.08
CA ARG A 19 14.29 -7.32 -5.92
C ARG A 19 15.14 -8.52 -6.32
N ILE A 20 14.84 -9.17 -7.43
CA ILE A 20 15.65 -10.32 -7.86
C ILE A 20 17.02 -9.88 -8.38
N ALA A 21 17.17 -8.66 -8.91
CA ALA A 21 18.48 -8.10 -9.23
C ALA A 21 19.37 -7.95 -7.98
N GLU A 22 18.82 -7.56 -6.83
CA GLU A 22 19.57 -7.53 -5.55
C GLU A 22 20.09 -8.93 -5.17
N VAL A 23 19.32 -9.99 -5.45
CA VAL A 23 19.74 -11.38 -5.22
C VAL A 23 20.88 -11.77 -6.16
N TYR A 24 20.79 -11.41 -7.45
CA TYR A 24 21.85 -11.71 -8.41
C TYR A 24 23.16 -10.97 -8.12
N ASP A 25 23.10 -9.73 -7.62
CA ASP A 25 24.30 -9.06 -7.11
C ASP A 25 24.94 -9.86 -5.97
N ALA A 26 24.14 -10.38 -5.04
CA ALA A 26 24.63 -11.17 -3.90
C ALA A 26 25.17 -12.55 -4.29
N LEU A 27 24.86 -13.02 -5.50
CA LEU A 27 25.38 -14.25 -6.09
C LEU A 27 26.59 -14.00 -7.02
N ASP A 28 27.12 -12.78 -7.05
CA ASP A 28 28.21 -12.37 -7.93
C ASP A 28 27.87 -12.53 -9.44
N GLU A 29 26.59 -12.33 -9.82
CA GLU A 29 26.10 -12.36 -11.21
C GLU A 29 25.64 -10.95 -11.69
N PRO A 30 26.52 -9.94 -11.74
CA PRO A 30 26.14 -8.54 -11.95
C PRO A 30 25.55 -8.27 -13.35
N ASP A 31 25.95 -9.01 -14.37
CA ASP A 31 25.42 -8.84 -15.73
C ASP A 31 23.92 -9.15 -15.81
N ILE A 32 23.46 -10.15 -15.04
CA ILE A 32 22.03 -10.51 -14.99
C ILE A 32 21.27 -9.46 -14.19
N ALA A 33 21.82 -9.02 -13.05
CA ALA A 33 21.24 -7.97 -12.23
C ALA A 33 21.05 -6.67 -13.01
N GLU A 34 22.08 -6.24 -13.75
CA GLU A 34 22.02 -5.01 -14.57
C GLU A 34 21.00 -5.12 -15.70
N ARG A 35 20.93 -6.29 -16.37
CA ARG A 35 19.89 -6.53 -17.39
C ARG A 35 18.48 -6.41 -16.80
N LEU A 36 18.24 -6.95 -15.61
CA LEU A 36 16.94 -6.87 -14.94
C LEU A 36 16.58 -5.44 -14.55
N ARG A 37 17.54 -4.67 -14.03
CA ARG A 37 17.37 -3.24 -13.71
C ARG A 37 17.06 -2.42 -14.96
N SER A 38 17.80 -2.63 -16.04
CA SER A 38 17.55 -1.98 -17.34
C SER A 38 16.13 -2.28 -17.85
N GLN A 39 15.69 -3.54 -17.77
CA GLN A 39 14.33 -3.91 -18.15
C GLN A 39 13.25 -3.32 -17.23
N ALA A 40 13.54 -3.17 -15.93
CA ALA A 40 12.63 -2.53 -14.99
C ALA A 40 12.53 -1.02 -15.25
N ALA A 41 13.65 -0.35 -15.54
CA ALA A 41 13.67 1.07 -15.92
C ALA A 41 12.83 1.33 -17.18
N ALA A 42 13.02 0.52 -18.24
CA ALA A 42 12.21 0.63 -19.45
C ALA A 42 10.71 0.36 -19.21
N LEU A 43 10.38 -0.59 -18.32
CA LEU A 43 8.98 -0.84 -17.94
C LEU A 43 8.38 0.34 -17.17
N LYS A 44 9.14 0.95 -16.25
CA LYS A 44 8.71 2.14 -15.51
C LYS A 44 8.40 3.30 -16.45
N GLU A 45 9.29 3.59 -17.38
CA GLU A 45 9.09 4.66 -18.37
C GLU A 45 7.82 4.41 -19.21
N ALA A 46 7.71 3.22 -19.81
CA ALA A 46 6.56 2.86 -20.63
C ALA A 46 5.24 2.83 -19.84
N PHE A 47 5.26 2.39 -18.58
CA PHE A 47 4.08 2.43 -17.71
C PHE A 47 3.61 3.86 -17.47
N ASN A 48 4.53 4.75 -17.09
CA ASN A 48 4.19 6.15 -16.78
C ASN A 48 3.75 6.95 -18.00
N GLU A 49 4.19 6.56 -19.20
CA GLU A 49 3.73 7.16 -20.45
C GLU A 49 2.36 6.61 -20.89
N VAL A 50 2.23 5.28 -20.99
CA VAL A 50 1.12 4.64 -21.70
C VAL A 50 -0.10 4.41 -20.82
N PHE A 51 0.07 4.21 -19.51
CA PHE A 51 -1.06 3.98 -18.60
C PHE A 51 -1.61 5.28 -18.01
N TRP A 52 -0.86 6.38 -18.02
CA TRP A 52 -1.30 7.63 -17.38
C TRP A 52 -2.53 8.23 -18.07
N MET A 53 -3.52 8.60 -17.26
CA MET A 53 -4.76 9.26 -17.68
C MET A 53 -4.78 10.66 -17.02
N PRO A 54 -4.19 11.68 -17.67
CA PRO A 54 -4.01 13.00 -17.04
C PRO A 54 -5.33 13.67 -16.65
N ASP A 55 -6.39 13.47 -17.44
CA ASP A 55 -7.72 14.04 -17.15
C ASP A 55 -8.37 13.45 -15.90
N GLU A 56 -7.98 12.22 -15.52
CA GLU A 56 -8.49 11.50 -14.34
C GLU A 56 -7.50 11.54 -13.17
N GLY A 57 -6.27 12.05 -13.35
CA GLY A 57 -5.24 12.03 -12.33
C GLY A 57 -4.86 10.63 -11.84
N THR A 58 -4.99 9.59 -12.68
CA THR A 58 -4.70 8.20 -12.32
C THR A 58 -4.19 7.39 -13.51
N PHE A 59 -3.91 6.11 -13.29
CA PHE A 59 -3.51 5.17 -14.34
C PHE A 59 -4.72 4.34 -14.81
N ALA A 60 -4.76 4.01 -16.09
CA ALA A 60 -5.73 3.08 -16.66
C ALA A 60 -5.66 1.73 -15.92
N LEU A 61 -6.80 1.08 -15.70
CA LEU A 61 -6.85 -0.26 -15.09
C LEU A 61 -5.98 -1.25 -15.87
N ALA A 62 -6.02 -1.16 -17.20
CA ALA A 62 -5.27 -2.04 -18.07
C ALA A 62 -5.02 -1.43 -19.46
N LEU A 63 -4.19 -2.10 -20.24
CA LEU A 63 -4.24 -2.05 -21.70
C LEU A 63 -4.92 -3.30 -22.25
N ASP A 64 -5.85 -3.13 -23.18
CA ASP A 64 -6.49 -4.24 -23.87
C ASP A 64 -5.57 -4.89 -24.93
N GLY A 65 -6.10 -5.87 -25.67
CA GLY A 65 -5.36 -6.58 -26.72
C GLY A 65 -4.86 -5.67 -27.86
N ASP A 66 -5.51 -4.52 -28.08
CA ASP A 66 -5.14 -3.51 -29.07
C ASP A 66 -4.24 -2.41 -28.47
N LYS A 67 -3.75 -2.61 -27.23
CA LYS A 67 -2.95 -1.65 -26.45
C LYS A 67 -3.69 -0.34 -26.15
N LYS A 68 -5.02 -0.35 -26.13
CA LYS A 68 -5.82 0.80 -25.74
C LYS A 68 -6.08 0.77 -24.23
N GLN A 69 -6.08 1.95 -23.63
CA GLN A 69 -6.38 2.12 -22.21
C GLN A 69 -7.81 1.66 -21.88
N VAL A 70 -7.93 0.76 -20.91
CA VAL A 70 -9.19 0.45 -20.22
C VAL A 70 -9.36 1.48 -19.11
N LYS A 71 -10.16 2.51 -19.38
CA LYS A 71 -10.25 3.74 -18.56
C LYS A 71 -11.15 3.64 -17.32
N SER A 72 -11.38 2.44 -16.80
CA SER A 72 -12.14 2.30 -15.56
C SER A 72 -11.30 2.77 -14.37
N VAL A 73 -11.83 3.73 -13.60
CA VAL A 73 -11.18 4.19 -12.37
C VAL A 73 -11.36 3.14 -11.27
N THR A 74 -10.26 2.59 -10.80
CA THR A 74 -10.18 1.46 -9.87
C THR A 74 -9.13 1.71 -8.79
N SER A 75 -9.06 0.84 -7.78
CA SER A 75 -8.02 0.89 -6.75
C SER A 75 -6.67 0.35 -7.21
N ASN A 76 -6.65 -0.48 -8.27
CA ASN A 76 -5.46 -1.14 -8.81
C ASN A 76 -4.23 -0.22 -9.01
N PRO A 77 -4.36 1.00 -9.58
CA PRO A 77 -3.24 1.93 -9.69
C PRO A 77 -2.54 2.26 -8.36
N GLY A 78 -3.25 2.20 -7.23
CA GLY A 78 -2.65 2.45 -5.92
C GLY A 78 -1.60 1.39 -5.52
N HIS A 79 -1.69 0.17 -6.04
CA HIS A 79 -0.64 -0.84 -5.85
C HIS A 79 0.67 -0.48 -6.55
N CYS A 80 0.59 0.34 -7.61
CA CYS A 80 1.77 0.78 -8.35
C CYS A 80 2.63 1.74 -7.51
N LEU A 81 2.04 2.47 -6.56
CA LEU A 81 2.79 3.24 -5.56
C LEU A 81 3.64 2.31 -4.69
N TYR A 82 3.06 1.23 -4.15
CA TYR A 82 3.80 0.27 -3.33
C TYR A 82 5.00 -0.35 -4.06
N CYS A 83 4.86 -0.52 -5.38
CA CYS A 83 5.90 -1.09 -6.23
C CYS A 83 7.00 -0.11 -6.63
N ASP A 84 6.90 1.18 -6.29
CA ASP A 84 7.83 2.25 -6.70
C ASP A 84 7.94 2.46 -8.23
N ILE A 85 6.96 1.97 -9.00
CA ILE A 85 6.92 2.15 -10.46
C ILE A 85 6.38 3.53 -10.85
N VAL A 86 5.57 4.18 -10.03
CA VAL A 86 5.00 5.51 -10.32
C VAL A 86 6.09 6.58 -10.32
N ASP A 87 5.99 7.56 -11.22
CA ASP A 87 6.88 8.73 -11.17
C ASP A 87 6.45 9.70 -10.05
N PRO A 88 7.41 10.36 -9.37
CA PRO A 88 7.09 11.24 -8.23
C PRO A 88 6.05 12.34 -8.52
N ASP A 89 6.04 12.88 -9.74
CA ASP A 89 5.09 13.93 -10.16
C ASP A 89 3.63 13.44 -10.27
N LYS A 90 3.43 12.12 -10.42
CA LYS A 90 2.11 11.49 -10.57
C LYS A 90 1.55 10.95 -9.25
N ALA A 91 2.37 10.89 -8.20
CA ALA A 91 1.99 10.29 -6.93
C ALA A 91 0.93 11.10 -6.18
N ALA A 92 1.10 12.42 -6.08
CA ALA A 92 0.11 13.29 -5.42
C ALA A 92 -1.24 13.31 -6.15
N PRO A 93 -1.30 13.49 -7.50
CA PRO A 93 -2.57 13.36 -8.22
C PRO A 93 -3.23 11.99 -8.05
N LEU A 94 -2.45 10.90 -8.07
CA LEU A 94 -2.99 9.56 -7.83
C LEU A 94 -3.55 9.41 -6.42
N ALA A 95 -2.87 9.94 -5.40
CA ALA A 95 -3.35 9.95 -4.03
C ALA A 95 -4.68 10.72 -3.90
N GLU A 96 -4.76 11.92 -4.48
CA GLU A 96 -5.99 12.71 -4.53
C GLU A 96 -7.12 11.93 -5.21
N ARG A 97 -6.84 11.28 -6.34
CA ARG A 97 -7.85 10.52 -7.08
C ARG A 97 -8.35 9.30 -6.33
N LEU A 98 -7.48 8.57 -5.63
CA LEU A 98 -7.84 7.43 -4.78
C LEU A 98 -8.69 7.85 -3.58
N MET A 99 -8.44 9.06 -3.05
CA MET A 99 -9.14 9.62 -1.90
C MET A 99 -10.43 10.38 -2.26
N ALA A 100 -10.71 10.56 -3.55
CA ALA A 100 -11.94 11.21 -4.02
C ALA A 100 -13.21 10.49 -3.52
N ASP A 101 -14.29 11.26 -3.34
CA ASP A 101 -15.56 10.83 -2.74
C ASP A 101 -16.18 9.58 -3.42
N ASP A 102 -15.95 9.42 -4.72
CA ASP A 102 -16.45 8.28 -5.50
C ASP A 102 -15.63 7.00 -5.28
N MET A 103 -14.37 7.11 -4.83
CA MET A 103 -13.46 6.01 -4.53
C MET A 103 -13.38 5.71 -3.04
N PHE A 104 -13.05 6.69 -2.21
CA PHE A 104 -12.94 6.51 -0.77
C PHE A 104 -14.31 6.53 -0.10
N SER A 105 -14.74 5.37 0.41
CA SER A 105 -16.05 5.19 1.02
C SER A 105 -16.20 5.78 2.42
N GLY A 106 -15.10 6.20 3.05
CA GLY A 106 -15.02 6.42 4.50
C GLY A 106 -14.74 5.14 5.31
N TRP A 107 -14.89 3.97 4.67
CA TRP A 107 -14.45 2.66 5.18
C TRP A 107 -13.21 2.14 4.45
N GLY A 108 -12.64 2.92 3.54
CA GLY A 108 -11.56 2.51 2.62
C GLY A 108 -11.89 2.79 1.16
N ILE A 109 -10.88 2.66 0.31
CA ILE A 109 -10.95 2.80 -1.14
C ILE A 109 -11.71 1.61 -1.73
N ARG A 110 -12.70 1.92 -2.57
CA ARG A 110 -13.48 0.95 -3.35
C ARG A 110 -12.64 0.40 -4.50
N THR A 111 -12.91 -0.85 -4.86
CA THR A 111 -12.31 -1.51 -6.03
C THR A 111 -12.66 -0.84 -7.37
N LEU A 112 -13.80 -0.15 -7.44
CA LEU A 112 -14.27 0.57 -8.62
C LEU A 112 -14.99 1.85 -8.18
N SER A 113 -14.77 2.93 -8.93
CA SER A 113 -15.47 4.21 -8.72
C SER A 113 -16.98 4.02 -8.67
N SER A 114 -17.62 4.67 -7.71
CA SER A 114 -19.08 4.67 -7.59
C SER A 114 -19.81 5.43 -8.71
N GLU A 115 -19.09 6.16 -9.55
CA GLU A 115 -19.62 6.81 -10.76
C GLU A 115 -19.59 5.88 -11.99
N SER A 116 -18.92 4.73 -11.89
CA SER A 116 -18.91 3.74 -12.96
C SER A 116 -20.30 3.11 -13.15
N PRO A 117 -20.78 2.92 -14.39
CA PRO A 117 -22.04 2.22 -14.64
C PRO A 117 -22.00 0.75 -14.22
N ALA A 118 -20.81 0.18 -14.04
CA ALA A 118 -20.62 -1.19 -13.56
C ALA A 118 -20.53 -1.28 -12.02
N TYR A 119 -20.58 -0.15 -11.31
CA TYR A 119 -20.50 -0.11 -9.86
C TYR A 119 -21.67 -0.85 -9.21
N ASN A 120 -21.32 -1.76 -8.32
CA ASN A 120 -22.25 -2.44 -7.43
C ASN A 120 -21.56 -2.58 -6.06
N PRO A 121 -22.04 -1.89 -5.02
CA PRO A 121 -21.44 -1.93 -3.69
C PRO A 121 -21.44 -3.33 -3.07
N MET A 122 -22.29 -4.24 -3.55
CA MET A 122 -22.39 -5.63 -3.10
C MET A 122 -21.72 -6.62 -4.07
N SER A 123 -20.98 -6.13 -5.07
CA SER A 123 -20.19 -6.98 -5.97
C SER A 123 -18.88 -7.39 -5.30
N TYR A 124 -18.35 -8.56 -5.68
CA TYR A 124 -17.08 -9.05 -5.18
C TYR A 124 -15.91 -8.10 -5.53
N HIS A 125 -15.88 -7.53 -6.74
CA HIS A 125 -14.77 -6.67 -7.21
C HIS A 125 -15.20 -5.42 -7.99
N ASN A 126 -16.50 -5.14 -8.13
CA ASN A 126 -16.98 -3.94 -8.83
C ASN A 126 -17.53 -2.89 -7.86
N GLY A 127 -16.84 -2.63 -6.74
CA GLY A 127 -17.26 -1.59 -5.81
C GLY A 127 -17.22 -1.98 -4.34
N SER A 128 -16.81 -3.20 -3.98
CA SER A 128 -16.47 -3.57 -2.60
C SER A 128 -15.18 -2.90 -2.13
N VAL A 129 -14.95 -2.95 -0.82
CA VAL A 129 -13.71 -2.51 -0.18
C VAL A 129 -12.99 -3.74 0.37
N TRP A 130 -11.70 -3.81 0.08
CA TRP A 130 -10.84 -4.93 0.44
C TRP A 130 -9.74 -4.46 1.40
N PRO A 131 -9.67 -4.99 2.63
CA PRO A 131 -8.65 -4.57 3.59
C PRO A 131 -7.20 -4.74 3.10
N HIS A 132 -6.92 -5.82 2.37
CA HIS A 132 -5.55 -6.08 1.87
C HIS A 132 -5.15 -5.11 0.76
N ASP A 133 -6.07 -4.81 -0.17
CA ASP A 133 -5.90 -3.82 -1.25
C ASP A 133 -5.59 -2.45 -0.64
N ASN A 134 -6.40 -2.02 0.33
CA ASN A 134 -6.20 -0.77 1.06
C ASN A 134 -4.88 -0.73 1.85
N ALA A 135 -4.44 -1.85 2.43
CA ALA A 135 -3.16 -1.92 3.13
C ALA A 135 -1.96 -1.73 2.19
N ILE A 136 -2.01 -2.33 0.99
CA ILE A 136 -0.97 -2.16 -0.03
C ILE A 136 -0.97 -0.71 -0.53
N ILE A 137 -2.14 -0.11 -0.77
CA ILE A 137 -2.27 1.28 -1.19
C ILE A 137 -1.72 2.23 -0.14
N ALA A 138 -2.09 2.05 1.14
CA ALA A 138 -1.55 2.86 2.24
C ALA A 138 -0.02 2.73 2.37
N ALA A 139 0.52 1.51 2.23
CA ALA A 139 1.96 1.30 2.21
C ALA A 139 2.66 1.98 1.02
N GLY A 140 1.99 2.05 -0.13
CA GLY A 140 2.45 2.80 -1.30
C GLY A 140 2.41 4.31 -1.07
N LEU A 141 1.27 4.85 -0.63
CA LEU A 141 1.11 6.27 -0.29
C LEU A 141 2.16 6.74 0.72
N LYS A 142 2.46 5.91 1.73
CA LYS A 142 3.52 6.19 2.70
C LYS A 142 4.89 6.39 2.06
N ARG A 143 5.24 5.59 1.05
CA ARG A 143 6.54 5.69 0.35
C ARG A 143 6.71 7.01 -0.41
N TYR A 144 5.60 7.64 -0.79
CA TYR A 144 5.56 8.90 -1.53
C TYR A 144 5.24 10.12 -0.66
N GLY A 145 5.22 9.97 0.67
CA GLY A 145 4.94 11.07 1.59
C GLY A 145 3.46 11.52 1.62
N CYS A 146 2.54 10.72 1.10
CA CYS A 146 1.10 11.01 1.12
C CYS A 146 0.50 10.64 2.48
N THR A 147 0.90 11.32 3.55
CA THR A 147 0.62 10.83 4.90
C THR A 147 -0.83 10.99 5.34
N GLU A 148 -1.51 12.08 4.99
CA GLU A 148 -2.93 12.26 5.31
C GLU A 148 -3.80 11.13 4.73
N ALA A 149 -3.55 10.74 3.48
CA ALA A 149 -4.23 9.62 2.83
C ALA A 149 -3.89 8.28 3.53
N THR A 150 -2.63 8.11 3.95
CA THR A 150 -2.19 6.93 4.70
C THR A 150 -2.90 6.82 6.05
N GLU A 151 -2.98 7.92 6.82
CA GLU A 151 -3.68 7.97 8.11
C GLU A 151 -5.19 7.72 7.94
N ALA A 152 -5.81 8.29 6.90
CA ALA A 152 -7.23 8.10 6.62
C ALA A 152 -7.57 6.63 6.35
N ILE A 153 -6.76 5.94 5.52
CA ILE A 153 -6.94 4.51 5.23
C ILE A 153 -6.67 3.67 6.48
N ALA A 154 -5.59 3.95 7.21
CA ALA A 154 -5.26 3.24 8.45
C ALA A 154 -6.42 3.36 9.45
N THR A 155 -6.91 4.56 9.69
CA THR A 155 -8.04 4.84 10.59
C THR A 155 -9.28 4.05 10.18
N ALA A 156 -9.66 4.12 8.90
CA ALA A 156 -10.83 3.41 8.39
C ALA A 156 -10.73 1.88 8.57
N LEU A 157 -9.54 1.30 8.37
CA LEU A 157 -9.31 -0.14 8.57
C LEU A 157 -9.34 -0.54 10.05
N PHE A 158 -8.77 0.27 10.95
CA PHE A 158 -8.85 0.00 12.38
C PHE A 158 -10.29 0.10 12.90
N GLU A 159 -11.04 1.10 12.46
CA GLU A 159 -12.46 1.22 12.81
C GLU A 159 -13.29 0.05 12.24
N ALA A 160 -13.06 -0.35 10.98
CA ALA A 160 -13.70 -1.53 10.41
C ALA A 160 -13.34 -2.81 11.19
N ALA A 161 -12.10 -2.94 11.67
CA ALA A 161 -11.70 -4.04 12.53
C ALA A 161 -12.49 -4.02 13.85
N LEU A 162 -12.61 -2.87 14.52
CA LEU A 162 -13.35 -2.73 15.77
C LEU A 162 -14.85 -3.04 15.64
N GLU A 163 -15.46 -2.77 14.49
CA GLU A 163 -16.84 -3.16 14.19
C GLU A 163 -16.99 -4.66 13.86
N SER A 164 -15.88 -5.31 13.50
CA SER A 164 -15.88 -6.72 13.12
C SER A 164 -15.84 -7.63 14.34
N ARG A 165 -16.52 -8.78 14.23
CA ARG A 165 -16.46 -9.82 15.26
C ARG A 165 -15.01 -10.18 15.58
N GLU A 166 -14.68 -10.22 16.88
CA GLU A 166 -13.35 -10.56 17.39
C GLU A 166 -12.22 -9.63 16.90
N ALA A 167 -12.56 -8.40 16.47
CA ALA A 167 -11.62 -7.43 15.91
C ALA A 167 -10.85 -7.93 14.67
N ARG A 168 -11.48 -8.82 13.88
CA ARG A 168 -10.86 -9.43 12.69
C ARG A 168 -11.40 -8.82 11.42
N LEU A 169 -10.51 -8.25 10.61
CA LEU A 169 -10.86 -7.80 9.27
C LEU A 169 -11.34 -8.98 8.41
N PRO A 170 -12.49 -8.84 7.71
CA PRO A 170 -12.94 -9.84 6.76
C PRO A 170 -12.09 -9.79 5.47
N GLU A 171 -12.29 -10.75 4.58
CA GLU A 171 -11.79 -10.71 3.19
C GLU A 171 -12.10 -9.39 2.48
N LEU A 172 -13.37 -8.98 2.55
CA LEU A 172 -13.94 -7.79 1.93
C LEU A 172 -15.23 -7.39 2.65
N TYR A 173 -15.68 -6.15 2.42
CA TYR A 173 -17.02 -5.68 2.77
C TYR A 173 -17.63 -4.84 1.65
N CYS A 174 -18.95 -4.64 1.70
CA CYS A 174 -19.67 -3.89 0.68
C CYS A 174 -19.26 -2.42 0.71
N GLY A 175 -19.01 -1.81 -0.46
CA GLY A 175 -18.45 -0.45 -0.53
C GLY A 175 -19.47 0.67 -0.46
N PHE A 176 -20.52 0.53 0.37
CA PHE A 176 -21.42 1.64 0.64
C PHE A 176 -20.69 2.82 1.31
N ARG A 177 -21.11 4.04 1.01
CA ARG A 177 -20.60 5.25 1.69
C ARG A 177 -20.87 5.15 3.19
N ARG A 178 -19.85 5.42 3.99
CA ARG A 178 -19.95 5.52 5.44
C ARG A 178 -20.96 6.59 5.82
N ARG A 179 -21.78 6.27 6.83
CA ARG A 179 -22.74 7.18 7.44
C ARG A 179 -22.50 7.17 8.94
N GLU A 180 -22.76 8.30 9.57
CA GLU A 180 -22.60 8.45 11.01
C GLU A 180 -23.41 7.39 11.77
N ASN A 181 -22.78 6.70 12.71
CA ASN A 181 -23.40 5.65 13.54
C ASN A 181 -23.98 4.46 12.75
N VAL A 182 -23.58 4.25 11.50
CA VAL A 182 -23.97 3.09 10.69
C VAL A 182 -22.74 2.25 10.39
N PRO A 183 -22.69 0.98 10.83
CA PRO A 183 -21.54 0.13 10.57
C PRO A 183 -21.41 -0.18 9.07
N TYR A 184 -20.22 -0.63 8.65
CA TYR A 184 -20.07 -1.10 7.28
C TYR A 184 -21.02 -2.27 6.98
N VAL A 185 -21.46 -2.38 5.72
CA VAL A 185 -22.34 -3.48 5.31
C VAL A 185 -21.48 -4.69 4.97
N ALA A 186 -21.65 -5.77 5.72
CA ALA A 186 -20.87 -6.98 5.50
C ALA A 186 -21.18 -7.65 4.15
N TYR A 187 -20.15 -8.17 3.49
CA TYR A 187 -20.33 -9.02 2.31
C TYR A 187 -20.79 -10.43 2.73
N PRO A 188 -21.87 -10.99 2.14
CA PRO A 188 -22.54 -12.19 2.69
C PRO A 188 -21.67 -13.45 2.79
N VAL A 189 -20.77 -13.67 1.84
CA VAL A 189 -19.97 -14.92 1.74
C VAL A 189 -18.47 -14.69 2.00
N ALA A 190 -18.12 -13.58 2.65
CA ALA A 190 -16.72 -13.24 2.95
C ALA A 190 -16.09 -14.20 3.96
N CYS A 191 -14.84 -14.59 3.72
CA CYS A 191 -14.03 -15.32 4.69
C CYS A 191 -13.68 -14.44 5.91
N ARG A 192 -13.67 -15.01 7.13
CA ARG A 192 -13.42 -14.28 8.40
C ARG A 192 -12.56 -15.09 9.41
N PRO A 193 -11.25 -14.79 9.55
CA PRO A 193 -10.42 -13.99 8.65
C PRO A 193 -10.01 -14.82 7.42
N GLN A 194 -9.65 -14.15 6.33
CA GLN A 194 -8.89 -14.76 5.24
C GLN A 194 -7.40 -14.47 5.39
N ALA A 195 -6.54 -15.31 4.81
CA ALA A 195 -5.09 -15.24 4.99
C ALA A 195 -4.51 -13.84 4.71
N TRP A 196 -4.90 -13.16 3.63
CA TRP A 196 -4.39 -11.82 3.35
C TRP A 196 -4.93 -10.75 4.31
N ALA A 197 -6.16 -10.90 4.83
CA ALA A 197 -6.75 -9.94 5.76
C ALA A 197 -6.06 -9.99 7.13
N ALA A 198 -5.55 -11.15 7.52
CA ALA A 198 -4.78 -11.32 8.75
C ALA A 198 -3.43 -10.56 8.75
N ALA A 199 -2.85 -10.29 7.58
CA ALA A 199 -1.59 -9.57 7.45
C ALA A 199 -1.76 -8.03 7.52
N VAL A 200 -2.98 -7.53 7.30
CA VAL A 200 -3.29 -6.09 7.18
C VAL A 200 -2.81 -5.26 8.37
N PRO A 201 -3.08 -5.64 9.64
CA PRO A 201 -2.66 -4.84 10.78
C PRO A 201 -1.14 -4.64 10.84
N PHE A 202 -0.36 -5.65 10.44
CA PHE A 202 1.10 -5.58 10.44
C PHE A 202 1.62 -4.65 9.33
N MET A 203 1.05 -4.72 8.12
CA MET A 203 1.45 -3.86 7.01
C MET A 203 1.07 -2.39 7.26
N ILE A 204 -0.12 -2.13 7.80
CA ILE A 204 -0.53 -0.77 8.19
C ILE A 204 0.35 -0.25 9.32
N LEU A 205 0.62 -1.06 10.35
CA LEU A 205 1.51 -0.68 11.44
C LEU A 205 2.91 -0.35 10.91
N GLN A 206 3.49 -1.21 10.08
CA GLN A 206 4.78 -0.94 9.44
C GLN A 206 4.78 0.39 8.67
N SER A 207 3.69 0.69 7.95
CA SER A 207 3.54 1.90 7.16
C SER A 207 3.45 3.15 8.04
N MET A 208 2.62 3.14 9.09
CA MET A 208 2.54 4.24 10.07
C MET A 208 3.89 4.50 10.75
N LEU A 209 4.60 3.44 11.13
CA LEU A 209 5.89 3.56 11.81
C LEU A 209 7.05 3.90 10.84
N GLY A 210 6.84 3.79 9.52
CA GLY A 210 7.85 4.05 8.51
C GLY A 210 9.08 3.13 8.59
N ILE A 211 8.95 1.93 9.15
CA ILE A 211 10.10 1.04 9.39
C ILE A 211 10.43 0.19 8.15
N SER A 212 11.70 0.18 7.76
CA SER A 212 12.24 -0.68 6.72
C SER A 212 13.61 -1.23 7.12
N ALA A 213 13.91 -2.46 6.72
CA ALA A 213 15.15 -3.13 7.07
C ALA A 213 15.89 -3.60 5.82
N ARG A 214 17.17 -3.27 5.73
CA ARG A 214 18.12 -3.81 4.75
C ARG A 214 19.08 -4.72 5.54
N ALA A 215 18.61 -5.94 5.81
CA ALA A 215 19.30 -6.89 6.68
C ALA A 215 20.75 -7.19 6.23
N PRO A 216 21.06 -7.39 4.93
CA PRO A 216 22.45 -7.60 4.49
C PRO A 216 23.38 -6.40 4.76
N GLU A 217 22.83 -5.19 4.87
CA GLU A 217 23.59 -3.95 5.14
C GLU A 217 23.64 -3.60 6.64
N GLY A 218 23.04 -4.43 7.50
CA GLY A 218 22.92 -4.16 8.93
C GLY A 218 22.22 -2.81 9.18
N LEU A 219 21.17 -2.49 8.43
CA LEU A 219 20.51 -1.19 8.46
C LEU A 219 19.00 -1.33 8.69
N LEU A 220 18.50 -0.58 9.68
CA LEU A 220 17.07 -0.29 9.85
C LEU A 220 16.85 1.22 9.68
N THR A 221 15.91 1.58 8.81
CA THR A 221 15.49 2.97 8.58
C THR A 221 14.11 3.20 9.17
N VAL A 222 13.92 4.38 9.75
CA VAL A 222 12.63 4.90 10.17
C VAL A 222 12.37 6.15 9.33
N ASN A 223 11.38 6.09 8.43
CA ASN A 223 11.06 7.17 7.51
C ASN A 223 9.77 7.88 7.93
N GLU A 224 9.91 9.12 8.39
CA GLU A 224 8.79 10.00 8.77
C GLU A 224 7.68 9.28 9.57
N PRO A 225 7.97 8.69 10.74
CA PRO A 225 6.94 7.93 11.46
C PRO A 225 5.75 8.84 11.78
N GLU A 226 4.53 8.33 11.63
CA GLU A 226 3.30 9.09 11.88
C GLU A 226 2.25 8.15 12.48
N LEU A 227 2.01 8.32 13.77
CA LEU A 227 0.91 7.66 14.47
C LEU A 227 -0.35 8.52 14.34
N PRO A 228 -1.53 7.94 14.09
CA PRO A 228 -2.79 8.69 14.08
C PRO A 228 -3.16 9.30 15.43
N SER A 229 -4.09 10.25 15.44
CA SER A 229 -4.55 10.91 16.68
C SER A 229 -5.10 9.95 17.76
N TRP A 230 -5.64 8.80 17.34
CA TRP A 230 -6.17 7.76 18.23
C TRP A 230 -5.11 6.77 18.75
N LEU A 231 -3.85 6.85 18.28
CA LEU A 231 -2.75 5.95 18.67
C LEU A 231 -1.61 6.74 19.31
N GLY A 232 -1.61 6.87 20.63
CA GLY A 232 -0.62 7.70 21.33
C GLY A 232 0.79 7.09 21.43
N HIS A 233 0.90 5.76 21.47
CA HIS A 233 2.17 5.07 21.74
C HIS A 233 2.20 3.67 21.14
N VAL A 234 3.35 3.28 20.58
CA VAL A 234 3.63 1.93 20.09
C VAL A 234 5.01 1.49 20.54
N GLU A 235 5.11 0.31 21.14
CA GLU A 235 6.39 -0.36 21.40
C GLU A 235 6.51 -1.63 20.58
N LEU A 236 7.62 -1.74 19.88
CA LEU A 236 8.04 -2.97 19.22
C LEU A 236 9.22 -3.54 20.00
N ARG A 237 9.09 -4.78 20.47
CA ARG A 237 10.12 -5.48 21.25
C ARG A 237 10.57 -6.73 20.50
N ASN A 238 11.82 -7.12 20.70
CA ASN A 238 12.41 -8.31 20.09
C ASN A 238 12.33 -8.32 18.55
N ILE A 239 12.41 -7.15 17.89
CA ILE A 239 12.57 -7.11 16.43
C ILE A 239 13.92 -7.73 16.09
N ARG A 240 13.95 -8.66 15.14
CA ARG A 240 15.19 -9.26 14.65
C ARG A 240 15.48 -8.78 13.23
N VAL A 241 16.69 -8.29 13.01
CA VAL A 241 17.19 -7.90 11.70
C VAL A 241 18.61 -8.42 11.57
N ALA A 242 18.84 -9.33 10.61
CA ALA A 242 20.06 -10.13 10.57
C ALA A 242 20.33 -10.78 11.95
N ASP A 243 21.55 -10.65 12.47
CA ASP A 243 21.94 -11.18 13.79
C ASP A 243 21.64 -10.22 14.95
N ALA A 244 21.04 -9.07 14.68
CA ALA A 244 20.74 -8.06 15.69
C ALA A 244 19.30 -8.19 16.25
N ARG A 245 19.14 -7.76 17.51
CA ARG A 245 17.86 -7.65 18.20
C ARG A 245 17.62 -6.21 18.66
N LEU A 246 16.43 -5.70 18.38
CA LEU A 246 16.05 -4.31 18.58
C LEU A 246 14.74 -4.16 19.36
N GLY A 247 14.68 -3.11 20.18
CA GLY A 247 13.45 -2.56 20.73
C GLY A 247 13.27 -1.11 20.27
N LEU A 248 12.10 -0.77 19.77
CA LEU A 248 11.74 0.58 19.29
C LEU A 248 10.49 1.06 20.00
N ALA A 249 10.45 2.32 20.40
CA ALA A 249 9.24 2.99 20.88
C ALA A 249 8.92 4.18 19.99
N PHE A 250 7.63 4.37 19.72
CA PHE A 250 7.09 5.49 18.98
C PHE A 250 6.04 6.17 19.84
N GLY A 251 6.14 7.49 19.99
CA GLY A 251 5.21 8.27 20.79
C GLY A 251 4.77 9.53 20.05
N ARG A 252 3.47 9.81 20.10
CA ARG A 252 2.86 11.03 19.55
C ARG A 252 2.75 12.10 20.64
N THR A 253 3.27 13.30 20.36
CA THR A 253 3.07 14.52 21.16
C THR A 253 2.51 15.62 20.26
N GLY A 254 1.25 16.00 20.46
CA GLY A 254 0.56 16.87 19.52
C GLY A 254 0.42 16.18 18.17
N ASP A 255 0.93 16.80 17.10
CA ASP A 255 0.93 16.23 15.75
C ASP A 255 2.27 15.61 15.34
N ILE A 256 3.23 15.58 16.26
CA ILE A 256 4.57 15.06 16.00
C ILE A 256 4.67 13.64 16.57
N THR A 257 5.03 12.70 15.71
CA THR A 257 5.45 11.36 16.13
C THR A 257 6.97 11.29 16.18
N SER A 258 7.49 10.88 17.33
CA SER A 258 8.92 10.66 17.55
C SER A 258 9.18 9.17 17.77
N PHE A 259 10.40 8.71 17.51
CA PHE A 259 10.83 7.37 17.87
C PHE A 259 12.09 7.38 18.74
N SER A 260 12.25 6.33 19.54
CA SER A 260 13.43 6.10 20.36
C SER A 260 13.85 4.64 20.29
N LEU A 261 15.16 4.42 20.38
CA LEU A 261 15.75 3.09 20.50
C LEU A 261 15.73 2.67 21.96
N LEU A 262 14.96 1.64 22.29
CA LEU A 262 14.85 1.11 23.65
C LEU A 262 16.00 0.16 23.99
N GLU A 263 16.27 -0.77 23.07
CA GLU A 263 17.23 -1.86 23.25
C GLU A 263 17.94 -2.14 21.91
N ARG A 264 19.23 -2.45 21.97
CA ARG A 264 20.00 -2.91 20.80
C ARG A 264 21.06 -3.92 21.22
N GLU A 265 20.96 -5.11 20.65
CA GLU A 265 21.96 -6.17 20.73
C GLU A 265 22.41 -6.55 19.32
N GLY A 266 23.71 -6.77 19.12
CA GLY A 266 24.28 -7.01 17.79
C GLY A 266 24.63 -5.73 17.02
N ASP A 267 25.25 -5.90 15.85
CA ASP A 267 25.69 -4.79 15.01
C ASP A 267 24.60 -4.40 14.00
N ILE A 268 23.94 -3.28 14.28
CA ILE A 268 22.93 -2.69 13.40
C ILE A 268 22.89 -1.18 13.55
N ARG A 269 22.80 -0.50 12.41
CA ARG A 269 22.58 0.93 12.31
C ARG A 269 21.09 1.20 12.25
N VAL A 270 20.62 2.11 13.10
CA VAL A 270 19.24 2.61 13.09
C VAL A 270 19.31 4.09 12.69
N THR A 271 18.64 4.46 11.61
CA THR A 271 18.69 5.83 11.08
C THR A 271 17.30 6.37 10.82
N MET A 272 17.13 7.68 11.02
CA MET A 272 15.92 8.39 10.62
C MET A 272 16.15 8.99 9.24
N GLN A 273 15.23 8.74 8.32
CA GLN A 273 15.17 9.43 7.04
C GLN A 273 14.08 10.52 7.13
N LYS A 274 14.39 11.66 6.52
CA LYS A 274 13.47 12.76 6.28
C LYS A 274 13.18 12.80 4.79
#